data_AF-A0A957BRJ0-F1
#
_entry.id   AF-A0A957BRJ0-F1
#
_cell.length_a   1.000
_cell.length_b   1.000
_cell.length_c   1.000
_cell.angle_alpha   90.00
_cell.angle_beta   90.00
_cell.angle_gamma   90.00
#
_symmetry.space_group_name_H-M   'P 1'
#
loop_
_entity.id
_entity.type
_entity.pdbx_description
1 polymer ?
#
loop_
_entity_poly.entity_id
_entity_poly.type
_entity_poly.pdbx_seq_one_letter_code
_entity_poly.pdbx_strand_id
1 'polypeptide(L)'
;MLRIIAVFVIVFILSVTNSAFALQAECPPCQADDCTTQYLQLAQGFFSVDEYESAISVLECAIDSSPQDPIPFLGRAFAYVQLREYDLGEADARHAIELDPKIEWSSEVIIAQIRFEMEDLPGAISSMLRAVELEPDRPELLYTLSYYYLEDEKYETGIDWISRAIELTTDSSGYYLLRAYAYDKLGREQEAASDIEIALEAEPDIVTRVVGEADAHSHKNRFRSAYRGLELVLLVLKYKPEQIHLLAP
;
A
#
# COMPACT_ATOMS: atom_id res chain seq x y z
N MET A 1 -4.54 32.63 -66.07
CA MET A 1 -3.37 31.88 -65.59
C MET A 1 -2.74 32.61 -64.39
N LEU A 2 -3.53 32.87 -63.34
CA LEU A 2 -3.08 33.64 -62.15
C LEU A 2 -4.02 33.39 -60.94
N ARG A 3 -4.47 32.14 -60.78
CA ARG A 3 -5.36 31.71 -59.67
C ARG A 3 -4.94 30.41 -58.98
N ILE A 4 -3.73 29.91 -59.21
CA ILE A 4 -3.32 28.57 -58.70
C ILE A 4 -2.06 28.63 -57.80
N ILE A 5 -1.34 29.76 -57.73
CA ILE A 5 -0.08 29.83 -56.97
C ILE A 5 -0.27 30.27 -55.50
N ALA A 6 -1.43 30.82 -55.13
CA ALA A 6 -1.65 31.37 -53.77
C ALA A 6 -2.29 30.39 -52.76
N VAL A 7 -2.63 29.16 -53.14
CA VAL A 7 -3.24 28.17 -52.23
C VAL A 7 -2.24 27.11 -51.77
N PHE A 8 -1.07 27.00 -52.40
CA PHE A 8 -0.07 25.97 -52.06
C PHE A 8 0.99 26.38 -51.04
N VAL A 9 1.01 27.64 -50.58
CA VAL A 9 1.95 28.11 -49.55
C VAL A 9 1.33 28.10 -48.14
N ILE A 10 0.00 27.91 -48.01
CA ILE A 10 -0.69 27.87 -46.71
C ILE A 10 -1.05 26.43 -46.28
N VAL A 11 -0.83 25.43 -47.13
CA VAL A 11 -1.01 23.99 -46.78
C VAL A 11 0.32 23.30 -46.43
N PHE A 12 1.44 24.01 -46.51
CA PHE A 12 2.77 23.51 -46.11
C PHE A 12 3.24 24.07 -44.75
N ILE A 13 2.30 24.39 -43.87
CA ILE A 13 2.53 24.51 -42.41
C ILE A 13 1.57 23.53 -41.69
N LEU A 14 1.36 22.37 -42.29
CA LEU A 14 0.66 21.21 -41.71
C LEU A 14 1.48 19.92 -41.86
N SER A 15 2.80 20.05 -41.92
CA SER A 15 3.72 18.92 -41.85
C SER A 15 4.96 19.32 -41.06
N VAL A 16 5.21 18.60 -39.96
CA VAL A 16 6.32 18.78 -39.00
C VAL A 16 6.03 19.79 -37.88
N THR A 17 5.14 19.41 -36.98
CA THR A 17 5.45 19.17 -35.55
C THR A 17 4.31 18.34 -34.97
N ASN A 18 4.13 17.14 -35.53
CA ASN A 18 3.60 16.03 -34.74
C ASN A 18 4.75 15.55 -33.83
N SER A 19 5.20 16.45 -32.96
CA SER A 19 5.97 16.10 -31.79
C SER A 19 4.90 15.81 -30.76
N ALA A 20 4.73 14.54 -30.42
CA ALA A 20 4.15 14.17 -29.15
C ALA A 20 5.04 14.79 -28.05
N PHE A 21 4.85 16.08 -27.79
CA PHE A 21 5.24 16.67 -26.53
C PHE A 21 4.23 16.10 -25.55
N ALA A 22 4.65 15.11 -24.77
CA ALA A 22 4.00 14.86 -23.50
C ALA A 22 3.81 16.23 -22.84
N LEU A 23 2.56 16.60 -22.53
CA LEU A 23 2.32 17.69 -21.61
C LEU A 23 2.93 17.22 -20.28
N GLN A 24 4.21 17.50 -20.07
CA GLN A 24 4.78 17.54 -18.74
C GLN A 24 3.95 18.59 -18.01
N ALA A 25 3.15 18.15 -17.04
CA ALA A 25 2.40 19.06 -16.21
C ALA A 25 3.41 20.03 -15.59
N GLU A 26 3.26 21.33 -15.88
CA GLU A 26 4.18 22.33 -15.36
C GLU A 26 4.12 22.30 -13.82
N CYS A 27 5.29 22.22 -13.18
CA CYS A 27 5.37 22.15 -11.74
C CYS A 27 4.66 23.35 -11.09
N PRO A 28 3.86 23.13 -10.03
CA PRO A 28 3.20 24.21 -9.34
C PRO A 28 4.21 25.28 -8.91
N PRO A 29 3.87 26.58 -9.03
CA PRO A 29 4.81 27.65 -8.74
C PRO A 29 5.29 27.58 -7.29
N CYS A 30 6.59 27.78 -7.12
CA CYS A 30 7.25 27.76 -5.83
C CYS A 30 8.09 29.04 -5.66
N GLN A 31 8.19 29.53 -4.42
CA GLN A 31 8.88 30.77 -4.07
C GLN A 31 10.28 30.55 -3.46
N ALA A 32 10.65 29.29 -3.21
CA ALA A 32 11.92 28.89 -2.61
C ALA A 32 12.86 28.24 -3.64
N ASP A 33 14.16 28.21 -3.35
CA ASP A 33 15.15 27.52 -4.18
C ASP A 33 15.04 25.98 -4.07
N ASP A 34 14.52 25.49 -2.92
CA ASP A 34 14.15 24.10 -2.71
C ASP A 34 12.66 24.01 -2.33
N CYS A 35 11.90 23.35 -3.18
CA CYS A 35 10.46 23.22 -3.10
C CYS A 35 10.01 21.83 -2.65
N THR A 36 10.95 20.96 -2.33
CA THR A 36 10.70 19.53 -2.05
C THR A 36 9.64 19.37 -0.95
N THR A 37 9.77 20.10 0.15
CA THR A 37 8.78 20.04 1.26
C THR A 37 7.39 20.48 0.82
N GLN A 38 7.28 21.53 0.00
CA GLN A 38 5.99 22.02 -0.50
C GLN A 38 5.34 20.97 -1.43
N TYR A 39 6.11 20.38 -2.33
CA TYR A 39 5.63 19.35 -3.24
C TYR A 39 5.25 18.05 -2.51
N LEU A 40 6.01 17.65 -1.49
CA LEU A 40 5.64 16.52 -0.62
C LEU A 40 4.32 16.76 0.12
N GLN A 41 4.07 17.99 0.60
CA GLN A 41 2.79 18.33 1.22
C GLN A 41 1.62 18.28 0.23
N LEU A 42 1.84 18.71 -1.02
CA LEU A 42 0.83 18.58 -2.08
C LEU A 42 0.57 17.12 -2.43
N ALA A 43 1.62 16.31 -2.56
CA ALA A 43 1.51 14.87 -2.79
C ALA A 43 0.69 14.20 -1.67
N GLN A 44 0.94 14.57 -0.41
CA GLN A 44 0.16 14.09 0.72
C GLN A 44 -1.32 14.48 0.63
N GLY A 45 -1.62 15.68 0.14
CA GLY A 45 -2.99 16.10 -0.16
C GLY A 45 -3.65 15.21 -1.21
N PHE A 46 -2.96 14.92 -2.32
CA PHE A 46 -3.46 14.02 -3.35
C PHE A 46 -3.62 12.57 -2.85
N PHE A 47 -2.72 12.07 -2.01
CA PHE A 47 -2.87 10.76 -1.37
C PHE A 47 -4.13 10.68 -0.51
N SER A 48 -4.52 11.76 0.17
CA SER A 48 -5.71 11.76 1.03
C SER A 48 -7.04 11.66 0.26
N VAL A 49 -7.01 11.92 -1.05
CA VAL A 49 -8.19 11.83 -1.94
C VAL A 49 -8.02 10.76 -3.03
N ASP A 50 -7.04 9.85 -2.88
CA ASP A 50 -6.72 8.77 -3.81
C ASP A 50 -6.40 9.23 -5.26
N GLU A 51 -5.92 10.47 -5.43
CA GLU A 51 -5.53 11.06 -6.74
C GLU A 51 -4.04 10.77 -7.04
N TYR A 52 -3.72 9.50 -7.31
CA TYR A 52 -2.33 9.04 -7.37
C TYR A 52 -1.55 9.58 -8.58
N GLU A 53 -2.18 9.78 -9.74
CA GLU A 53 -1.54 10.38 -10.91
C GLU A 53 -1.14 11.83 -10.65
N SER A 54 -2.01 12.58 -9.95
CA SER A 54 -1.70 13.94 -9.52
C SER A 54 -0.58 13.96 -8.50
N ALA A 55 -0.56 13.00 -7.56
CA ALA A 55 0.53 12.83 -6.60
C ALA A 55 1.87 12.56 -7.32
N ILE A 56 1.89 11.66 -8.30
CA ILE A 56 3.08 11.36 -9.13
C ILE A 56 3.61 12.64 -9.78
N SER A 57 2.73 13.43 -10.41
CA SER A 57 3.13 14.67 -11.08
C SER A 57 3.82 15.67 -10.15
N VAL A 58 3.31 15.87 -8.92
CA VAL A 58 3.99 16.77 -7.97
C VAL A 58 5.23 16.14 -7.34
N LEU A 59 5.31 14.81 -7.24
CA LEU A 59 6.51 14.11 -6.77
C LEU A 59 7.64 14.16 -7.80
N GLU A 60 7.33 14.15 -9.10
CA GLU A 60 8.32 14.42 -10.15
C GLU A 60 8.94 15.81 -9.97
N CYS A 61 8.12 16.83 -9.66
CA CYS A 61 8.63 18.17 -9.34
C CYS A 61 9.48 18.21 -8.06
N ALA A 62 9.16 17.39 -7.07
CA ALA A 62 9.97 17.24 -5.85
C ALA A 62 11.33 16.60 -6.16
N ILE A 63 11.35 15.58 -7.03
CA ILE A 63 12.57 14.92 -7.50
C ILE A 63 13.43 15.90 -8.30
N ASP A 64 12.84 16.69 -9.20
CA ASP A 64 13.57 17.70 -9.99
C ASP A 64 14.17 18.79 -9.09
N SER A 65 13.48 19.17 -8.01
CA SER A 65 13.96 20.14 -7.01
C SER A 65 15.11 19.60 -6.16
N SER A 66 15.03 18.34 -5.72
CA SER A 66 16.06 17.69 -4.91
C SER A 66 16.28 16.23 -5.33
N PRO A 67 17.11 15.97 -6.35
CA PRO A 67 17.33 14.63 -6.89
C PRO A 67 18.07 13.67 -5.95
N GLN A 68 18.48 14.13 -4.76
CA GLN A 68 19.18 13.33 -3.76
C GLN A 68 18.32 13.11 -2.51
N ASP A 69 17.10 13.65 -2.47
CA ASP A 69 16.13 13.33 -1.42
C ASP A 69 15.47 11.98 -1.74
N PRO A 70 15.57 10.96 -0.88
CA PRO A 70 14.92 9.67 -1.11
C PRO A 70 13.39 9.72 -0.92
N ILE A 71 12.85 10.70 -0.21
CA ILE A 71 11.43 10.74 0.19
C ILE A 71 10.48 10.89 -1.00
N PRO A 72 10.74 11.78 -1.99
CA PRO A 72 9.93 11.85 -3.21
C PRO A 72 9.86 10.53 -3.99
N PHE A 73 10.97 9.80 -4.10
CA PHE A 73 11.00 8.49 -4.76
C PHE A 73 10.14 7.49 -4.00
N LEU A 74 10.26 7.44 -2.67
CA LEU A 74 9.43 6.55 -1.85
C LEU A 74 7.93 6.88 -1.95
N GLY A 75 7.59 8.17 -1.96
CA GLY A 75 6.22 8.64 -2.21
C GLY A 75 5.70 8.23 -3.58
N ARG A 76 6.54 8.33 -4.62
CA ARG A 76 6.16 7.97 -5.99
C ARG A 76 6.03 6.47 -6.15
N ALA A 77 6.91 5.70 -5.50
CA ALA A 77 6.79 4.26 -5.38
C ALA A 77 5.45 3.85 -4.78
N PHE A 78 5.04 4.47 -3.67
CA PHE A 78 3.73 4.24 -3.07
C PHE A 78 2.59 4.54 -4.06
N ALA A 79 2.63 5.67 -4.77
CA ALA A 79 1.64 6.01 -5.78
C ALA A 79 1.55 4.94 -6.90
N TYR A 80 2.70 4.50 -7.40
CA TYR A 80 2.77 3.43 -8.40
C TYR A 80 2.18 2.11 -7.89
N VAL A 81 2.34 1.76 -6.60
CA VAL A 81 1.67 0.58 -6.02
C VAL A 81 0.15 0.71 -6.11
N GLN A 82 -0.40 1.90 -5.85
CA GLN A 82 -1.85 2.12 -5.93
C GLN A 82 -2.36 2.04 -7.37
N LEU A 83 -1.57 2.50 -8.34
CA LEU A 83 -1.85 2.38 -9.78
C LEU A 83 -1.49 1.01 -10.38
N ARG A 84 -0.89 0.12 -9.58
CA ARG A 84 -0.41 -1.22 -9.99
C ARG A 84 0.71 -1.19 -11.03
N GLU A 85 1.47 -0.09 -11.05
CA GLU A 85 2.67 0.09 -11.86
C GLU A 85 3.90 -0.45 -11.11
N TYR A 86 3.86 -1.74 -10.79
CA TYR A 86 4.78 -2.39 -9.86
C TYR A 86 6.25 -2.28 -10.24
N ASP A 87 6.59 -2.39 -11.52
CA ASP A 87 7.98 -2.28 -11.99
C ASP A 87 8.56 -0.89 -11.71
N LEU A 88 7.77 0.18 -11.91
CA LEU A 88 8.17 1.55 -11.61
C LEU A 88 8.26 1.79 -10.11
N GLY A 89 7.29 1.27 -9.35
CA GLY A 89 7.28 1.38 -7.90
C GLY A 89 8.48 0.69 -7.24
N GLU A 90 8.84 -0.51 -7.70
CA GLU A 90 10.00 -1.22 -7.16
C GLU A 90 11.31 -0.53 -7.54
N ALA A 91 11.43 0.01 -8.77
CA ALA A 91 12.59 0.77 -9.18
C ALA A 91 12.81 2.01 -8.30
N ASP A 92 11.76 2.78 -8.03
CA ASP A 92 11.83 3.96 -7.16
C ASP A 92 12.15 3.60 -5.70
N ALA A 93 11.52 2.55 -5.15
CA ALA A 93 11.81 2.10 -3.80
C ALA A 93 13.28 1.65 -3.66
N ARG A 94 13.81 0.93 -4.65
CA ARG A 94 15.23 0.53 -4.67
C ARG A 94 16.16 1.72 -4.80
N HIS A 95 15.82 2.69 -5.64
CA HIS A 95 16.63 3.90 -5.77
C HIS A 95 16.64 4.72 -4.46
N ALA A 96 15.51 4.79 -3.76
CA ALA A 96 15.42 5.46 -2.47
C ALA A 96 16.34 4.80 -1.41
N ILE A 97 16.48 3.46 -1.43
CA ILE A 97 17.46 2.72 -0.59
C ILE A 97 18.91 3.12 -0.94
N GLU A 98 19.23 3.27 -2.23
CA GLU A 98 20.57 3.68 -2.67
C GLU A 98 20.93 5.09 -2.20
N LEU A 99 19.94 5.99 -2.12
CA LEU A 99 20.12 7.39 -1.68
C LEU A 99 20.28 7.51 -0.16
N ASP A 100 19.46 6.83 0.64
CA ASP A 100 19.60 6.81 2.11
C ASP A 100 19.23 5.45 2.73
N PRO A 101 20.22 4.69 3.24
CA PRO A 101 19.96 3.43 3.94
C PRO A 101 19.05 3.57 5.17
N LYS A 102 18.83 4.76 5.73
CA LYS A 102 17.92 4.94 6.88
C LYS A 102 16.45 4.76 6.53
N ILE A 103 16.09 4.95 5.26
CA ILE A 103 14.73 4.75 4.77
C ILE A 103 14.52 3.33 4.22
N GLU A 104 15.52 2.45 4.38
CA GLU A 104 15.51 1.09 3.83
C GLU A 104 14.30 0.30 4.36
N TRP A 105 14.00 0.38 5.66
CA TRP A 105 12.86 -0.34 6.24
C TRP A 105 11.54 0.04 5.55
N SER A 106 11.32 1.32 5.27
CA SER A 106 10.09 1.80 4.62
C SER A 106 10.03 1.45 3.14
N SER A 107 11.18 1.42 2.47
CA SER A 107 11.28 0.99 1.08
C SER A 107 11.02 -0.50 0.94
N GLU A 108 11.56 -1.31 1.85
CA GLU A 108 11.34 -2.75 1.91
C GLU A 108 9.88 -3.11 2.20
N VAL A 109 9.14 -2.28 2.95
CA VAL A 109 7.68 -2.43 3.08
C VAL A 109 6.97 -2.24 1.74
N ILE A 110 7.35 -1.23 0.96
CA ILE A 110 6.77 -0.99 -0.38
C ILE A 110 7.11 -2.15 -1.32
N ILE A 111 8.37 -2.61 -1.33
CA ILE A 111 8.81 -3.75 -2.13
C ILE A 111 8.03 -5.01 -1.72
N ALA A 112 7.87 -5.26 -0.41
CA ALA A 112 7.11 -6.39 0.10
C ALA A 112 5.65 -6.36 -0.39
N GLN A 113 5.02 -5.19 -0.33
CA GLN A 113 3.66 -5.00 -0.84
C GLN A 113 3.58 -5.26 -2.34
N ILE A 114 4.50 -4.72 -3.13
CA ILE A 114 4.56 -4.96 -4.58
C ILE A 114 4.65 -6.46 -4.86
N ARG A 115 5.58 -7.15 -4.20
CA ARG A 115 5.81 -8.58 -4.38
C ARG A 115 4.59 -9.40 -3.99
N PHE A 116 3.92 -9.00 -2.91
CA PHE A 116 2.68 -9.65 -2.47
C PHE A 116 1.56 -9.53 -3.52
N GLU A 117 1.37 -8.34 -4.09
CA GLU A 117 0.37 -8.07 -5.14
C GLU A 117 0.72 -8.75 -6.47
N MET A 118 2.01 -8.99 -6.73
CA MET A 118 2.51 -9.79 -7.85
C MET A 118 2.45 -11.31 -7.61
N GLU A 119 1.85 -11.74 -6.50
CA GLU A 119 1.78 -13.14 -6.07
C GLU A 119 3.14 -13.79 -5.75
N ASP A 120 4.22 -13.01 -5.67
CA ASP A 120 5.55 -13.42 -5.23
C ASP A 120 5.63 -13.39 -3.70
N LEU A 121 4.91 -14.33 -3.07
CA LEU A 121 4.83 -14.43 -1.62
C LEU A 121 6.21 -14.66 -0.95
N PRO A 122 7.12 -15.50 -1.49
CA PRO A 122 8.47 -15.62 -0.95
C PRO A 122 9.25 -14.30 -0.99
N GLY A 123 9.15 -13.54 -2.08
CA GLY A 123 9.76 -12.21 -2.21
C GLY A 123 9.18 -11.19 -1.22
N ALA A 124 7.86 -11.24 -1.01
CA ALA A 124 7.17 -10.39 -0.04
C ALA A 124 7.64 -10.67 1.40
N ILE A 125 7.71 -11.95 1.79
CA ILE A 125 8.22 -12.35 3.10
C ILE A 125 9.69 -11.94 3.28
N SER A 126 10.53 -12.14 2.27
CA SER A 126 11.95 -11.75 2.33
C SER A 126 12.13 -10.25 2.56
N SER A 127 11.38 -9.42 1.84
CA SER A 127 11.47 -7.96 1.95
C SER A 127 10.90 -7.47 3.29
N MET A 128 9.78 -8.04 3.74
CA MET A 128 9.20 -7.70 5.03
C MET A 128 10.08 -8.15 6.22
N LEU A 129 10.75 -9.30 6.11
CA LEU A 129 11.76 -9.72 7.09
C LEU A 129 12.88 -8.69 7.20
N ARG A 130 13.35 -8.18 6.05
CA ARG A 130 14.38 -7.11 6.04
C ARG A 130 13.88 -5.84 6.74
N ALA A 131 12.64 -5.43 6.50
CA ALA A 131 12.03 -4.30 7.21
C ALA A 131 11.96 -4.53 8.73
N VAL A 132 11.56 -5.74 9.16
CA VAL A 132 11.52 -6.13 10.59
C VAL A 132 12.92 -6.22 11.22
N GLU A 133 13.95 -6.65 10.49
CA GLU A 133 15.33 -6.64 10.98
C GLU A 133 15.84 -5.23 11.27
N LEU A 134 15.42 -4.25 10.44
CA LEU A 134 15.79 -2.85 10.58
C LEU A 134 14.99 -2.14 11.69
N GLU A 135 13.71 -2.48 11.84
CA GLU A 135 12.79 -1.87 12.81
C GLU A 135 12.01 -2.96 13.59
N PRO A 136 12.67 -3.67 14.53
CA PRO A 136 12.12 -4.90 15.15
C PRO A 136 10.96 -4.68 16.12
N ASP A 137 10.79 -3.45 16.61
CA ASP A 137 9.82 -3.09 17.65
C ASP A 137 8.60 -2.34 17.06
N ARG A 138 8.34 -2.50 15.76
CA ARG A 138 7.16 -1.93 15.09
C ARG A 138 6.04 -2.98 14.95
N PRO A 139 4.96 -2.87 15.73
CA PRO A 139 3.86 -3.84 15.69
C PRO A 139 3.28 -4.04 14.28
N GLU A 140 3.22 -2.99 13.47
CA GLU A 140 2.63 -3.02 12.12
C GLU A 140 3.45 -3.86 11.15
N LEU A 141 4.79 -3.85 11.28
CA LEU A 141 5.69 -4.68 10.47
C LEU A 141 5.56 -6.15 10.85
N LEU A 142 5.51 -6.43 12.17
CA LEU A 142 5.31 -7.78 12.70
C LEU A 142 3.95 -8.35 12.31
N TYR A 143 2.90 -7.53 12.37
CA TYR A 143 1.55 -7.86 11.88
C TYR A 143 1.56 -8.23 10.41
N THR A 144 2.16 -7.39 9.55
CA THR A 144 2.20 -7.62 8.10
C THR A 144 3.04 -8.86 7.76
N LEU A 145 4.15 -9.07 8.46
CA LEU A 145 4.96 -10.28 8.31
C LEU A 145 4.18 -11.54 8.70
N SER A 146 3.49 -11.50 9.84
CA SER A 146 2.59 -12.58 10.25
C SER A 146 1.55 -12.86 9.17
N TYR A 147 0.88 -11.82 8.68
CA TYR A 147 -0.11 -11.93 7.63
C TYR A 147 0.45 -12.66 6.39
N TYR A 148 1.66 -12.32 5.93
CA TYR A 148 2.29 -13.04 4.82
C TYR A 148 2.61 -14.49 5.14
N TYR A 149 3.03 -14.83 6.36
CA TYR A 149 3.20 -16.22 6.77
C TYR A 149 1.88 -17.00 6.83
N LEU A 150 0.77 -16.35 7.20
CA LEU A 150 -0.57 -16.98 7.19
C LEU A 150 -1.12 -17.16 5.77
N GLU A 151 -0.73 -16.30 4.83
CA GLU A 151 -0.97 -16.50 3.38
C GLU A 151 -0.13 -17.66 2.83
N ASP A 152 1.05 -17.92 3.41
CA ASP A 152 1.93 -19.06 3.08
C ASP A 152 1.56 -20.32 3.86
N GLU A 153 0.41 -20.32 4.56
CA GLU A 153 -0.10 -21.40 5.41
C GLU A 153 0.85 -21.84 6.55
N LYS A 154 1.86 -21.02 6.86
CA LYS A 154 2.80 -21.23 7.98
C LYS A 154 2.21 -20.68 9.27
N TYR A 155 1.12 -21.30 9.72
CA TYR A 155 0.28 -20.78 10.81
C TYR A 155 1.04 -20.58 12.13
N GLU A 156 1.85 -21.54 12.58
CA GLU A 156 2.62 -21.39 13.83
C GLU A 156 3.64 -20.23 13.75
N THR A 157 4.33 -20.08 12.61
CA THR A 157 5.25 -18.94 12.42
C THR A 157 4.50 -17.61 12.40
N GLY A 158 3.33 -17.54 11.76
CA GLY A 158 2.46 -16.36 11.83
C GLY A 158 2.06 -16.03 13.27
N ILE A 159 1.66 -17.04 14.06
CA ILE A 159 1.30 -16.90 15.48
C ILE A 159 2.45 -16.31 16.30
N ASP A 160 3.68 -16.76 16.07
CA ASP A 160 4.86 -16.22 16.77
C ASP A 160 5.03 -14.72 16.47
N TRP A 161 4.94 -14.31 15.20
CA TRP A 161 5.09 -12.92 14.79
C TRP A 161 3.97 -12.01 15.27
N ILE A 162 2.71 -12.43 15.13
CA ILE A 162 1.56 -11.63 15.60
C ILE A 162 1.51 -11.54 17.12
N SER A 163 1.94 -12.58 17.84
CA SER A 163 2.01 -12.53 19.31
C SER A 163 3.03 -11.50 19.78
N ARG A 164 4.18 -11.38 19.10
CA ARG A 164 5.13 -10.28 19.35
C ARG A 164 4.53 -8.92 19.07
N ALA A 165 3.74 -8.77 18.00
CA ALA A 165 3.05 -7.51 17.71
C ALA A 165 2.09 -7.11 18.84
N ILE A 166 1.31 -8.08 19.35
CA ILE A 166 0.36 -7.88 20.46
C ILE A 166 1.07 -7.43 21.75
N GLU A 167 2.27 -7.90 22.02
CA GLU A 167 3.05 -7.49 23.20
C GLU A 167 3.50 -6.02 23.16
N LEU A 168 3.58 -5.42 21.97
CA LEU A 168 4.15 -4.10 21.75
C LEU A 168 3.10 -2.97 21.68
N THR A 169 1.81 -3.28 21.57
CA THR A 169 0.74 -2.27 21.45
C THR A 169 -0.50 -2.62 22.26
N THR A 170 -1.20 -1.59 22.74
CA THR A 170 -2.52 -1.73 23.35
C THR A 170 -3.65 -1.77 22.34
N ASP A 171 -3.42 -1.27 21.12
CA ASP A 171 -4.38 -1.28 20.02
C ASP A 171 -4.13 -2.51 19.13
N SER A 172 -4.81 -3.60 19.45
CA SER A 172 -4.47 -4.94 18.94
C SER A 172 -5.67 -5.79 18.56
N SER A 173 -6.88 -5.22 18.49
CA SER A 173 -8.11 -5.95 18.18
C SER A 173 -7.99 -6.77 16.89
N GLY A 174 -7.52 -6.13 15.81
CA GLY A 174 -7.23 -6.81 14.53
C GLY A 174 -6.12 -7.86 14.62
N TYR A 175 -5.18 -7.71 15.55
CA TYR A 175 -4.08 -8.66 15.73
C TYR A 175 -4.56 -9.94 16.40
N TYR A 176 -5.45 -9.81 17.39
CA TYR A 176 -6.14 -10.95 17.99
C TYR A 176 -7.00 -11.70 16.98
N LEU A 177 -7.75 -11.02 16.10
CA LEU A 177 -8.48 -11.70 15.01
C LEU A 177 -7.57 -12.49 14.08
N LEU A 178 -6.44 -11.88 13.68
CA LEU A 178 -5.51 -12.55 12.77
C LEU A 178 -4.87 -13.77 13.44
N ARG A 179 -4.55 -13.70 14.74
CA ARG A 179 -4.06 -14.85 15.51
C ARG A 179 -5.13 -15.92 15.72
N ALA A 180 -6.38 -15.52 16.01
CA ALA A 180 -7.52 -16.42 16.10
C ALA A 180 -7.72 -17.22 14.82
N TYR A 181 -7.56 -16.58 13.66
CA TYR A 181 -7.60 -17.25 12.37
C TYR A 181 -6.53 -18.35 12.27
N ALA A 182 -5.29 -18.04 12.68
CA ALA A 182 -4.21 -19.01 12.65
C ALA A 182 -4.50 -20.19 13.60
N TYR A 183 -5.02 -19.93 14.80
CA TYR A 183 -5.48 -20.97 15.72
C TYR A 183 -6.60 -21.83 15.14
N ASP A 184 -7.59 -21.23 14.47
CA ASP A 184 -8.67 -21.95 13.81
C ASP A 184 -8.17 -22.92 12.73
N LYS A 185 -7.24 -22.46 11.87
CA LYS A 185 -6.64 -23.31 10.82
C LYS A 185 -5.81 -24.46 11.39
N LEU A 186 -5.29 -24.32 12.62
CA LEU A 186 -4.60 -25.38 13.35
C LEU A 186 -5.54 -26.29 14.18
N GLY A 187 -6.85 -26.01 14.20
CA GLY A 187 -7.82 -26.74 15.03
C GLY A 187 -7.75 -26.41 16.52
N ARG A 188 -7.08 -25.30 16.89
CA ARG A 188 -6.93 -24.80 18.26
C ARG A 188 -8.14 -23.94 18.63
N GLU A 189 -9.29 -24.59 18.71
CA GLU A 189 -10.60 -23.91 18.79
C GLU A 189 -10.77 -23.07 20.06
N GLN A 190 -10.22 -23.51 21.20
CA GLN A 190 -10.32 -22.76 22.45
C GLN A 190 -9.52 -21.46 22.39
N GLU A 191 -8.29 -21.50 21.86
CA GLU A 191 -7.48 -20.29 21.69
C GLU A 191 -8.10 -19.33 20.66
N ALA A 192 -8.63 -19.85 19.54
CA ALA A 192 -9.35 -19.03 18.56
C ALA A 192 -10.55 -18.31 19.17
N ALA A 193 -11.39 -19.03 19.93
CA ALA A 193 -12.54 -18.45 20.60
C ALA A 193 -12.16 -17.35 21.62
N SER A 194 -11.07 -17.58 22.37
CA SER A 194 -10.56 -16.62 23.35
C SER A 194 -10.05 -15.34 22.69
N ASP A 195 -9.28 -15.45 21.60
CA ASP A 195 -8.76 -14.28 20.89
C ASP A 195 -9.89 -13.48 20.21
N ILE A 196 -10.92 -14.14 19.69
CA ILE A 196 -12.11 -13.45 19.12
C ILE A 196 -12.85 -12.68 20.21
N GLU A 197 -12.99 -13.23 21.40
CA GLU A 197 -13.62 -12.54 22.53
C GLU A 197 -12.82 -11.29 22.93
N ILE A 198 -11.49 -11.41 23.04
CA ILE A 198 -10.62 -10.26 23.33
C ILE A 198 -10.75 -9.19 22.23
N ALA A 199 -10.77 -9.59 20.96
CA ALA A 199 -10.92 -8.66 19.85
C ALA A 199 -12.22 -7.87 19.89
N LEU A 200 -13.35 -8.54 20.17
CA LEU A 200 -14.67 -7.93 20.27
C LEU A 200 -14.84 -7.07 21.53
N GLU A 201 -14.18 -7.43 22.64
CA GLU A 201 -14.15 -6.60 23.85
C GLU A 201 -13.36 -5.30 23.62
N ALA A 202 -12.24 -5.38 22.89
CA ALA A 202 -11.41 -4.24 22.56
C ALA A 202 -12.09 -3.32 21.52
N GLU A 203 -12.74 -3.91 20.52
CA GLU A 203 -13.40 -3.19 19.43
C GLU A 203 -14.73 -3.87 19.07
N PRO A 204 -15.87 -3.42 19.66
CA PRO A 204 -17.17 -4.05 19.43
C PRO A 204 -17.68 -4.00 17.98
N ASP A 205 -17.24 -3.02 17.18
CA ASP A 205 -17.61 -2.82 15.78
C ASP A 205 -16.58 -3.37 14.78
N ILE A 206 -15.63 -4.20 15.25
CA ILE A 206 -14.56 -4.76 14.43
C ILE A 206 -15.04 -5.52 13.20
N VAL A 207 -16.19 -6.19 13.29
CA VAL A 207 -16.79 -6.89 12.14
C VAL A 207 -17.14 -5.90 11.04
N THR A 208 -17.78 -4.77 11.38
CA THR A 208 -18.14 -3.73 10.42
C THR A 208 -16.89 -3.07 9.82
N ARG A 209 -15.86 -2.79 10.64
CA ARG A 209 -14.58 -2.25 10.15
C ARG A 209 -13.92 -3.20 9.14
N VAL A 210 -13.79 -4.49 9.49
CA VAL A 210 -13.14 -5.49 8.64
C VAL A 210 -13.91 -5.71 7.33
N VAL A 211 -15.25 -5.64 7.36
CA VAL A 211 -16.06 -5.63 6.12
C VAL A 211 -15.73 -4.42 5.25
N GLY A 212 -15.69 -3.21 5.83
CA GLY A 212 -15.33 -2.00 5.10
C GLY A 212 -13.93 -2.05 4.48
N GLU A 213 -12.96 -2.63 5.20
CA GLU A 213 -11.60 -2.87 4.69
C GLU A 213 -11.60 -3.88 3.53
N ALA A 214 -12.33 -4.99 3.68
CA ALA A 214 -12.44 -6.01 2.63
C ALA A 214 -13.08 -5.44 1.35
N ASP A 215 -14.13 -4.63 1.49
CA ASP A 215 -14.78 -3.94 0.38
C ASP A 215 -13.83 -2.94 -0.29
N ALA A 216 -13.10 -2.14 0.49
CA ALA A 216 -12.10 -1.22 -0.03
C ALA A 216 -11.00 -1.95 -0.81
N HIS A 217 -10.52 -3.09 -0.30
CA HIS A 217 -9.56 -3.95 -1.01
C HIS A 217 -10.15 -4.51 -2.31
N SER A 218 -11.41 -4.95 -2.29
CA SER A 218 -12.12 -5.44 -3.48
C SER A 218 -12.23 -4.36 -4.57
N HIS A 219 -12.59 -3.12 -4.19
CA HIS A 219 -12.63 -1.98 -5.10
C HIS A 219 -11.26 -1.65 -5.71
N LYS A 220 -10.16 -1.89 -4.96
CA LYS A 220 -8.78 -1.73 -5.43
C LYS A 220 -8.24 -2.96 -6.18
N ASN A 221 -9.07 -3.96 -6.49
CA ASN A 221 -8.71 -5.25 -7.09
C ASN A 221 -7.68 -6.06 -6.29
N ARG A 222 -7.55 -5.80 -4.98
CA ARG A 222 -6.68 -6.53 -4.05
C ARG A 222 -7.44 -7.72 -3.48
N PHE A 223 -7.77 -8.67 -4.34
CA PHE A 223 -8.70 -9.75 -4.02
C PHE A 223 -8.21 -10.66 -2.89
N ARG A 224 -6.90 -10.86 -2.75
CA ARG A 224 -6.31 -11.67 -1.66
C ARG A 224 -6.61 -11.06 -0.29
N SER A 225 -6.37 -9.76 -0.13
CA SER A 225 -6.67 -9.02 1.10
C SER A 225 -8.17 -8.93 1.36
N ALA A 226 -8.98 -8.70 0.32
CA ALA A 226 -10.43 -8.70 0.44
C ALA A 226 -10.96 -10.05 0.92
N TYR A 227 -10.47 -11.15 0.33
CA TYR A 227 -10.85 -12.50 0.70
C TYR A 227 -10.47 -12.83 2.15
N ARG A 228 -9.26 -12.43 2.59
CA ARG A 228 -8.85 -12.63 3.98
C ARG A 228 -9.76 -11.90 4.96
N GLY A 229 -10.12 -10.65 4.67
CA GLY A 229 -11.07 -9.90 5.51
C GLY A 229 -12.40 -10.62 5.65
N LEU A 230 -12.94 -11.17 4.55
CA LEU A 230 -14.17 -11.97 4.59
C LEU A 230 -14.00 -13.28 5.38
N GLU A 231 -12.85 -13.95 5.29
CA GLU A 231 -12.58 -15.12 6.14
C GLU A 231 -12.57 -14.76 7.64
N LEU A 232 -11.99 -13.61 8.01
CA LEU A 232 -12.01 -13.13 9.39
C LEU A 232 -13.44 -12.84 9.87
N VAL A 233 -14.28 -12.26 9.02
CA VAL A 233 -15.70 -12.03 9.34
C VAL A 233 -16.43 -13.35 9.56
N LEU A 234 -16.24 -14.33 8.66
CA LEU A 234 -16.86 -15.65 8.79
C LEU A 234 -16.37 -16.39 10.03
N LEU A 235 -15.10 -16.21 10.40
CA LEU A 235 -14.52 -16.75 11.62
C LEU A 235 -15.22 -16.17 12.86
N VAL A 236 -15.41 -14.85 12.93
CA VAL A 236 -16.16 -14.24 14.05
C VAL A 236 -17.56 -14.84 14.13
N LEU A 237 -18.27 -14.95 13.01
CA LEU A 237 -19.63 -15.52 13.00
C LEU A 237 -19.67 -17.01 13.34
N LYS A 238 -18.61 -17.77 13.05
CA LYS A 238 -18.48 -19.17 13.47
C LYS A 238 -18.51 -19.29 15.00
N TYR A 239 -17.81 -18.39 15.71
CA TYR A 239 -17.65 -18.44 17.17
C TYR A 239 -18.65 -17.57 17.94
N LYS A 240 -19.17 -16.50 17.33
CA LYS A 240 -20.09 -15.51 17.90
C LYS A 240 -21.20 -15.18 16.89
N PRO A 241 -22.08 -16.14 16.54
CA PRO A 241 -23.10 -15.99 15.49
C PRO A 241 -24.09 -14.85 15.75
N GLU A 242 -24.25 -14.42 17.00
CA GLU A 242 -25.04 -13.25 17.38
C GLU A 242 -24.53 -11.95 16.75
N GLN A 243 -23.26 -11.87 16.35
CA GLN A 243 -22.67 -10.69 15.68
C GLN A 243 -23.16 -10.50 14.24
N ILE A 244 -23.99 -11.39 13.70
CA ILE A 244 -24.53 -11.28 12.34
C ILE A 244 -25.29 -9.97 12.08
N HIS A 245 -25.82 -9.34 13.13
CA HIS A 245 -26.49 -8.04 13.03
C HIS A 245 -25.56 -6.91 12.58
N LEU A 246 -24.24 -7.04 12.78
CA LEU A 246 -23.23 -6.08 12.34
C LEU A 246 -22.98 -6.11 10.82
N LEU A 247 -23.51 -7.12 10.11
CA LEU A 247 -23.47 -7.22 8.65
C LEU A 247 -24.69 -6.63 7.96
N ALA A 248 -25.71 -6.20 8.71
CA ALA A 248 -26.92 -5.60 8.14
C ALA A 248 -26.73 -4.09 7.93
N PRO A 249 -27.15 -3.53 6.78
CA PRO A 249 -27.06 -2.10 6.47
C PRO A 249 -27.98 -1.22 7.33
#